data_AF-A0A645CD09-F1
#
_entry.id   AF-A0A645CD09-F1
#
_cell.length_a   1.000
_cell.length_b   1.000
_cell.length_c   1.000
_cell.angle_alpha   90.00
_cell.angle_beta   90.00
_cell.angle_gamma   90.00
#
_symmetry.space_group_name_H-M   'P 1'
#
loop_
_entity.id
_entity.type
_entity.pdbx_description
1 polymer ?
#
loop_
_entity_poly.entity_id
_entity_poly.type
_entity_poly.pdbx_seq_one_letter_code
_entity_poly.pdbx_strand_id
1 'polypeptide(L)'
;MKGGEAGAKLAFSTVFSNAGGVVLFVFVVISCLGTLNGLMMGSTRGFYALAARDLGPAPDIFKGIDKNTNMPTNSSIMGLLLCGAWLLYFFGANLTPKPWFGSFSFDSSELPIVTLYAMYIPIFLAIMLKETSLSFFKRFLMPSLATFACIFMVVAACYSHGKAVIFYLIVFAVIMVLGLLFKPKSSNLDDSKNSQQL
;
A
#
# COMPACT_ATOMS: atom_id res chain seq x y z
N MET A 1 6.71 22.40 -1.17
CA MET A 1 5.33 22.55 -0.68
C MET A 1 5.09 23.96 -0.15
N LYS A 2 4.56 24.86 -0.99
CA LYS A 2 3.97 26.14 -0.56
C LYS A 2 2.68 26.28 -1.38
N GLY A 3 1.51 26.01 -0.79
CA GLY A 3 0.23 26.26 -1.50
C GLY A 3 -0.99 25.45 -1.06
N GLY A 4 -0.83 24.19 -0.63
CA GLY A 4 -1.98 23.32 -0.32
C GLY A 4 -2.73 23.70 0.96
N GLU A 5 -2.03 23.71 2.10
CA GLU A 5 -2.61 24.09 3.40
C GLU A 5 -3.13 25.52 3.40
N ALA A 6 -2.33 26.45 2.89
CA ALA A 6 -2.70 27.85 2.77
C ALA A 6 -3.91 28.05 1.84
N GLY A 7 -3.97 27.30 0.73
CA GLY A 7 -5.09 27.32 -0.21
C GLY A 7 -6.37 26.76 0.39
N ALA A 8 -6.29 25.63 1.11
CA ALA A 8 -7.44 25.04 1.81
C ALA A 8 -7.95 25.97 2.90
N LYS A 9 -7.07 26.52 3.73
CA LYS A 9 -7.43 27.48 4.79
C LYS A 9 -8.04 28.77 4.21
N LEU A 10 -7.49 29.28 3.11
CA LEU A 10 -8.05 30.42 2.39
C LEU A 10 -9.46 30.10 1.88
N ALA A 11 -9.64 28.99 1.17
CA ALA A 11 -10.94 28.58 0.64
C ALA A 11 -11.99 28.42 1.75
N PHE A 12 -11.66 27.75 2.86
CA PHE A 12 -12.59 27.57 3.96
C PHE A 12 -12.92 28.89 4.67
N SER A 13 -11.93 29.77 4.84
CA SER A 13 -12.16 31.09 5.46
C SER A 13 -13.02 32.00 4.58
N THR A 14 -12.87 31.90 3.26
CA THR A 14 -13.69 32.66 2.29
C THR A 14 -15.14 32.21 2.30
N VAL A 15 -15.42 30.91 2.44
CA VAL A 15 -16.80 30.38 2.39
C VAL A 15 -17.51 30.45 3.74
N PHE A 16 -16.81 30.17 4.86
CA PHE A 16 -17.43 29.96 6.17
C PHE A 16 -17.00 30.95 7.24
N SER A 17 -16.39 32.07 6.86
CA SER A 17 -15.68 33.03 7.74
C SER A 17 -14.40 32.46 8.37
N ASN A 18 -13.57 33.33 8.94
CA ASN A 18 -12.28 32.93 9.52
C ASN A 18 -12.43 31.88 10.64
N ALA A 19 -13.41 32.06 11.53
CA ALA A 19 -13.69 31.12 12.61
C ALA A 19 -14.18 29.75 12.09
N GLY A 20 -15.09 29.75 11.12
CA GLY A 20 -15.57 28.51 10.48
C GLY A 20 -14.46 27.79 9.70
N GLY A 21 -13.58 28.54 9.04
CA GLY A 21 -12.44 27.99 8.33
C GLY A 21 -11.45 27.25 9.23
N VAL A 22 -11.18 27.79 10.44
CA VAL A 22 -10.32 27.13 11.43
C VAL A 22 -10.95 25.83 11.93
N VAL A 23 -12.24 25.84 12.26
CA VAL A 23 -12.95 24.63 12.75
C VAL A 23 -12.94 23.52 11.69
N LEU A 24 -13.22 23.84 10.43
CA LEU A 24 -13.15 22.87 9.34
C LEU A 24 -11.73 22.32 9.14
N PHE A 25 -10.72 23.18 9.24
CA PHE A 25 -9.32 22.76 9.15
C PHE A 25 -8.96 21.75 10.25
N VAL A 26 -9.45 21.93 11.49
CA VAL A 26 -9.28 20.95 12.57
C VAL A 26 -9.89 19.59 12.21
N PHE A 27 -11.09 19.56 11.64
CA PHE A 27 -11.70 18.30 11.19
C PHE A 27 -10.89 17.60 10.09
N VAL A 28 -10.31 18.37 9.16
CA VAL A 28 -9.40 17.82 8.14
C VAL A 28 -8.17 17.18 8.80
N VAL A 29 -7.55 17.87 9.76
CA VAL A 29 -6.38 17.32 10.50
C VAL A 29 -6.75 16.03 11.22
N ILE A 30 -7.90 15.98 11.90
CA ILE A 30 -8.38 14.76 12.58
C ILE A 30 -8.58 13.62 11.57
N SER A 31 -9.16 13.90 10.40
CA SER A 31 -9.34 12.90 9.33
C SER A 31 -8.01 12.33 8.82
N CYS A 32 -7.01 13.21 8.62
CA CYS A 32 -5.67 12.78 8.23
C CYS A 32 -5.00 11.91 9.30
N LEU A 33 -5.10 12.29 10.59
CA LEU A 33 -4.57 11.51 11.70
C LEU A 33 -5.25 10.14 11.82
N GLY A 34 -6.57 10.08 11.63
CA GLY A 34 -7.33 8.82 11.61
C GLY A 34 -6.86 7.88 10.50
N THR A 35 -6.67 8.41 9.29
CA THR A 35 -6.15 7.65 8.14
C THR A 35 -4.74 7.13 8.41
N LEU A 36 -3.86 7.98 8.97
CA LEU A 36 -2.50 7.61 9.32
C LEU A 36 -2.47 6.45 10.35
N ASN A 37 -3.32 6.51 11.38
CA ASN A 37 -3.42 5.43 12.37
C ASN A 37 -3.85 4.10 11.72
N GLY A 38 -4.85 4.14 10.83
CA GLY A 38 -5.30 2.96 10.08
C GLY A 38 -4.20 2.35 9.22
N LEU A 39 -3.46 3.18 8.47
CA LEU A 39 -2.36 2.74 7.62
C LEU A 39 -1.19 2.16 8.42
N MET A 40 -0.89 2.72 9.60
CA MET A 40 0.14 2.18 10.50
C MET A 40 -0.24 0.79 11.00
N MET A 41 -1.49 0.60 11.45
CA MET A 41 -1.98 -0.73 11.83
C MET A 41 -1.96 -1.73 10.67
N GLY A 42 -2.26 -1.28 9.45
CA GLY A 42 -2.12 -2.07 8.24
C GLY A 42 -0.68 -2.53 7.98
N SER A 43 0.29 -1.62 8.13
CA SER A 43 1.71 -1.93 7.92
C SER A 43 2.23 -2.94 8.95
N THR A 44 1.85 -2.79 10.22
CA THR A 44 2.13 -3.78 11.28
C THR A 44 1.55 -5.16 10.93
N ARG A 45 0.27 -5.21 10.54
CA ARG A 45 -0.42 -6.46 10.21
C ARG A 45 0.09 -7.10 8.92
N GLY A 46 0.62 -6.32 7.98
CA GLY A 46 1.21 -6.82 6.75
C GLY A 46 2.39 -7.77 7.02
N PHE A 47 3.36 -7.33 7.83
CA PHE A 47 4.50 -8.18 8.21
C PHE A 47 4.08 -9.40 9.03
N TYR A 48 3.19 -9.19 9.99
CA TYR A 48 2.64 -10.29 10.79
C TYR A 48 1.90 -11.31 9.92
N ALA A 49 1.09 -10.90 8.94
CA ALA A 49 0.31 -11.79 8.09
C ALA A 49 1.17 -12.67 7.19
N LEU A 50 2.34 -12.19 6.77
CA LEU A 50 3.34 -12.99 6.08
C LEU A 50 3.99 -14.01 7.04
N ALA A 51 4.44 -13.54 8.21
CA ALA A 51 5.09 -14.38 9.21
C ALA A 51 4.18 -15.46 9.80
N ALA A 52 2.88 -15.17 9.96
CA ALA A 52 1.87 -16.12 10.42
C ALA A 52 1.60 -17.27 9.42
N ARG A 53 2.08 -17.14 8.17
CA ARG A 53 2.06 -18.18 7.14
C ARG A 53 3.43 -18.83 6.96
N ASP A 54 4.34 -18.62 7.91
CA ASP A 54 5.74 -19.02 7.88
C ASP A 54 6.49 -18.54 6.62
N LEU A 55 6.12 -17.35 6.11
CA LEU A 55 6.77 -16.69 4.97
C LEU A 55 7.70 -15.56 5.46
N GLY A 56 8.79 -15.34 4.71
CA GLY A 56 9.73 -14.24 4.96
C GLY A 56 11.01 -14.67 5.68
N PRO A 57 11.90 -13.73 6.01
CA PRO A 57 13.25 -14.02 6.47
C PRO A 57 13.34 -14.67 7.86
N ALA A 58 12.44 -14.31 8.78
CA ALA A 58 12.45 -14.80 10.16
C ALA A 58 11.02 -14.87 10.74
N PRO A 59 10.16 -15.77 10.22
CA PRO A 59 8.75 -15.82 10.58
C PRO A 59 8.51 -16.01 12.08
N ASP A 60 9.34 -16.80 12.76
CA ASP A 60 9.24 -17.02 14.23
C ASP A 60 9.37 -15.75 15.05
N ILE A 61 10.19 -14.79 14.59
CA ILE A 61 10.39 -13.50 15.26
C ILE A 61 9.20 -12.59 15.01
N PHE A 62 8.71 -12.55 13.76
CA PHE A 62 7.67 -11.61 13.34
C PHE A 62 6.24 -12.07 13.67
N LYS A 63 6.03 -13.38 13.88
CA LYS A 63 4.75 -13.96 14.33
C LYS A 63 4.52 -13.84 15.85
N GLY A 64 5.53 -13.41 16.61
CA GLY A 64 5.43 -13.20 18.05
C GLY A 64 4.41 -12.11 18.40
N ILE A 65 3.46 -12.44 19.28
CA ILE A 65 2.49 -11.51 19.87
C ILE A 65 2.87 -11.27 21.33
N ASP A 66 2.96 -10.00 21.71
CA ASP A 66 3.22 -9.61 23.09
C ASP A 66 2.00 -9.92 23.98
N LYS A 67 2.25 -10.53 25.15
CA LYS A 67 1.19 -11.01 26.06
C LYS A 67 0.43 -9.87 26.73
N ASN A 68 1.04 -8.70 26.91
CA ASN A 68 0.45 -7.58 27.64
C ASN A 68 -0.38 -6.68 26.73
N THR A 69 0.09 -6.46 25.51
CA THR A 69 -0.53 -5.54 24.53
C THR A 69 -1.35 -6.25 23.46
N ASN A 70 -1.19 -7.57 23.31
CA ASN A 70 -1.79 -8.38 22.24
C ASN A 70 -1.49 -7.83 20.83
N MET A 71 -0.28 -7.28 20.67
CA MET A 71 0.21 -6.68 19.43
C MET A 71 1.47 -7.42 18.93
N PRO A 72 1.65 -7.54 17.61
CA PRO A 72 2.88 -8.11 17.06
C PRO A 72 3.98 -7.04 17.08
N THR A 73 4.66 -6.91 18.21
CA THR A 73 5.62 -5.82 18.49
C THR A 73 6.77 -5.80 17.48
N ASN A 74 7.39 -6.95 17.18
CA ASN A 74 8.50 -7.03 16.23
C ASN A 74 8.08 -6.62 14.81
N SER A 75 6.88 -7.04 14.38
CA SER A 75 6.30 -6.63 13.10
C SER A 75 5.97 -5.13 13.07
N SER A 76 5.53 -4.57 14.20
CA SER A 76 5.27 -3.13 14.34
C SER A 76 6.54 -2.31 14.21
N ILE A 77 7.63 -2.74 14.87
CA ILE A 77 8.93 -2.07 14.79
C ILE A 77 9.45 -2.10 13.34
N MET A 78 9.39 -3.26 12.68
CA MET A 78 9.79 -3.36 11.27
C MET A 78 8.95 -2.46 10.36
N GLY A 79 7.62 -2.45 10.56
CA GLY A 79 6.72 -1.56 9.83
C GLY A 79 7.10 -0.09 10.01
N LEU A 80 7.36 0.35 11.25
CA LEU A 80 7.76 1.73 11.54
C LEU A 80 9.10 2.10 10.89
N LEU A 81 10.10 1.21 10.96
CA LEU A 81 11.41 1.43 10.35
C LEU A 81 11.30 1.59 8.83
N LEU A 82 10.48 0.75 8.17
CA LEU A 82 10.26 0.84 6.74
C LEU A 82 9.46 2.10 6.36
N CYS A 83 8.45 2.48 7.14
CA CYS A 83 7.76 3.76 6.97
C CYS A 83 8.74 4.94 7.07
N GLY A 84 9.66 4.92 8.04
CA GLY A 84 10.69 5.96 8.21
C GLY A 84 11.67 6.00 7.04
N ALA A 85 12.16 4.84 6.58
CA ALA A 85 13.04 4.75 5.42
C ALA A 85 12.35 5.27 4.14
N TRP A 86 11.08 4.92 3.94
CA TRP A 86 10.31 5.37 2.78
C TRP A 86 9.96 6.85 2.85
N LEU A 87 9.70 7.39 4.04
CA LEU A 87 9.52 8.82 4.26
C LEU A 87 10.80 9.60 3.91
N LEU A 88 11.96 9.11 4.33
CA LEU A 88 13.25 9.71 3.99
C LEU A 88 13.49 9.72 2.48
N TYR A 89 13.18 8.60 1.81
CA TYR A 89 13.23 8.53 0.35
C TYR A 89 12.29 9.55 -0.30
N PHE A 90 11.02 9.60 0.12
CA PHE A 90 10.04 10.54 -0.44
C PHE A 90 10.47 11.99 -0.24
N PHE A 91 11.00 12.33 0.93
CA PHE A 91 11.55 13.65 1.20
C PHE A 91 12.70 13.97 0.25
N GLY A 92 13.69 13.09 0.13
CA GLY A 92 14.84 13.26 -0.73
C GLY A 92 14.51 13.31 -2.23
N ALA A 93 13.49 12.59 -2.66
CA ALA A 93 13.08 12.51 -4.06
C ALA A 93 12.16 13.66 -4.50
N ASN A 94 11.19 14.08 -3.67
CA ASN A 94 10.09 14.95 -4.11
C ASN A 94 9.99 16.28 -3.35
N LEU A 95 10.60 16.41 -2.16
CA LEU A 95 10.46 17.60 -1.31
C LEU A 95 11.68 18.51 -1.32
N THR A 96 12.82 18.03 -1.83
CA THR A 96 14.05 18.81 -1.90
C THR A 96 14.15 19.58 -3.23
N PRO A 97 14.76 20.79 -3.25
CA PRO A 97 14.93 21.56 -4.49
C PRO A 97 15.78 20.84 -5.54
N LYS A 98 16.73 20.02 -5.10
CA LYS A 98 17.55 19.15 -5.96
C LYS A 98 17.40 17.71 -5.48
N PRO A 99 16.77 16.82 -6.27
CA PRO A 99 16.51 15.45 -5.86
C PRO A 99 17.80 14.70 -5.51
N TRP A 100 17.79 13.99 -4.38
CA TRP A 100 18.97 13.27 -3.90
C TRP A 100 19.36 12.07 -4.76
N PHE A 101 18.36 11.44 -5.41
CA PHE A 101 18.56 10.17 -6.12
C PHE A 101 18.60 10.35 -7.65
N GLY A 102 18.73 11.60 -8.14
CA GLY A 102 18.79 11.90 -9.57
C GLY A 102 17.63 11.28 -10.35
N SER A 103 17.92 10.52 -11.40
CA SER A 103 16.91 9.83 -12.23
C SER A 103 16.09 8.77 -11.49
N PHE A 104 16.56 8.28 -10.34
CA PHE A 104 15.77 7.40 -9.47
C PHE A 104 14.86 8.17 -8.51
N SER A 105 14.76 9.49 -8.63
CA SER A 105 13.79 10.26 -7.85
C SER A 105 12.44 10.20 -8.55
N PHE A 106 11.58 9.30 -8.08
CA PHE A 106 10.22 9.11 -8.58
C PHE A 106 9.17 9.34 -7.49
N ASP A 107 7.91 9.51 -7.90
CA ASP A 107 6.79 9.60 -6.97
C ASP A 107 6.48 8.23 -6.34
N SER A 108 7.00 8.01 -5.14
CA SER A 108 6.79 6.78 -4.38
C SER A 108 5.44 6.69 -3.68
N SER A 109 4.58 7.68 -3.84
CA SER A 109 3.20 7.64 -3.36
C SER A 109 2.25 7.17 -4.46
N GLU A 110 2.44 7.63 -5.69
CA GLU A 110 1.53 7.32 -6.80
C GLU A 110 1.90 6.02 -7.52
N LEU A 111 3.19 5.81 -7.86
CA LEU A 111 3.62 4.69 -8.70
C LEU A 111 3.40 3.31 -8.03
N PRO A 112 3.68 3.10 -6.73
CA PRO A 112 3.35 1.85 -6.06
C PRO A 112 1.85 1.55 -6.04
N ILE A 113 1.00 2.56 -5.81
CA ILE A 113 -0.46 2.40 -5.79
C ILE A 113 -0.97 2.01 -7.18
N VAL A 114 -0.47 2.65 -8.23
CA VAL A 114 -0.85 2.29 -9.61
C VAL A 114 -0.40 0.87 -9.97
N THR A 115 0.77 0.44 -9.49
CA THR A 115 1.24 -0.94 -9.67
C THR A 115 0.30 -1.94 -9.01
N LEU A 116 -0.24 -1.59 -7.84
CA LEU A 116 -1.25 -2.41 -7.17
C LEU A 116 -2.54 -2.52 -8.01
N TYR A 117 -2.99 -1.41 -8.63
CA TYR A 117 -4.14 -1.46 -9.56
C TYR A 117 -3.86 -2.37 -10.76
N ALA A 118 -2.65 -2.35 -11.31
CA ALA A 118 -2.27 -3.28 -12.38
C ALA A 118 -2.34 -4.75 -11.90
N MET A 119 -1.88 -5.04 -10.68
CA MET A 119 -1.94 -6.38 -10.09
C MET A 119 -3.37 -6.81 -9.71
N TYR A 120 -4.30 -5.89 -9.49
CA TYR A 120 -5.69 -6.22 -9.20
C TYR A 120 -6.48 -6.69 -10.42
N ILE A 121 -6.11 -6.28 -11.63
CA ILE A 121 -6.75 -6.73 -12.88
C ILE A 121 -6.85 -8.27 -12.94
N PRO A 122 -5.74 -9.04 -12.84
CA PRO A 122 -5.84 -10.51 -12.88
C PRO A 122 -6.63 -11.10 -11.71
N ILE A 123 -6.66 -10.45 -10.54
CA ILE A 123 -7.47 -10.90 -9.40
C ILE A 123 -8.96 -10.74 -9.72
N PHE A 124 -9.38 -9.61 -10.29
CA PHE A 124 -10.77 -9.40 -10.72
C PHE A 124 -11.19 -10.36 -11.83
N LEU A 125 -10.30 -10.63 -12.79
CA LEU A 125 -10.52 -11.67 -13.80
C LEU A 125 -10.68 -13.06 -13.17
N ALA A 126 -9.83 -13.40 -12.18
CA ALA A 126 -9.93 -14.66 -11.46
C ALA A 126 -11.25 -14.79 -10.67
N ILE A 127 -11.74 -13.71 -10.05
CA ILE A 127 -13.06 -13.69 -9.39
C ILE A 127 -14.17 -13.98 -10.40
N MET A 128 -14.16 -13.33 -11.56
CA MET A 128 -15.16 -13.57 -12.62
C MET A 128 -15.19 -15.05 -13.06
N LEU A 129 -14.01 -15.66 -13.20
CA LEU A 129 -13.87 -17.04 -13.66
C LEU A 129 -14.18 -18.08 -12.57
N LYS A 130 -13.68 -17.89 -11.35
CA LYS A 130 -13.66 -18.94 -10.31
C LYS A 130 -14.81 -18.86 -9.31
N GLU A 131 -15.32 -17.67 -8.99
CA GLU A 131 -16.32 -17.51 -7.94
C GLU A 131 -17.75 -17.68 -8.48
N THR A 132 -18.17 -18.93 -8.68
CA THR A 132 -19.50 -19.27 -9.23
C THR A 132 -20.66 -19.13 -8.25
N SER A 133 -20.37 -19.06 -6.94
CA SER A 133 -21.36 -18.90 -5.87
C SER A 133 -21.87 -17.47 -5.70
N LEU A 134 -21.19 -16.48 -6.31
CA LEU A 134 -21.54 -15.07 -6.20
C LEU A 134 -22.64 -14.68 -7.19
N SER A 135 -23.52 -13.75 -6.76
CA SER A 135 -24.54 -13.18 -7.63
C SER A 135 -23.94 -12.41 -8.80
N PHE A 136 -24.69 -12.26 -9.90
CA PHE A 136 -24.25 -11.58 -11.11
C PHE A 136 -23.61 -10.20 -10.83
N PHE A 137 -24.20 -9.42 -9.93
CA PHE A 137 -23.69 -8.10 -9.55
C PHE A 137 -22.28 -8.15 -8.97
N LYS A 138 -22.03 -9.07 -8.02
CA LYS A 138 -20.74 -9.21 -7.33
C LYS A 138 -19.70 -9.91 -8.19
N ARG A 139 -20.15 -10.82 -9.05
CA ARG A 139 -19.28 -11.64 -9.88
C ARG A 139 -18.83 -10.93 -11.16
N PHE A 140 -19.73 -10.24 -11.85
CA PHE A 140 -19.45 -9.68 -13.17
C PHE A 140 -19.45 -8.15 -13.18
N LEU A 141 -20.50 -7.52 -12.66
CA LEU A 141 -20.64 -6.06 -12.79
C LEU A 141 -19.57 -5.31 -11.99
N MET A 142 -19.43 -5.60 -10.69
CA MET A 142 -18.43 -4.91 -9.86
C MET A 142 -16.99 -5.17 -10.33
N PRO A 143 -16.55 -6.42 -10.60
CA PRO A 143 -15.19 -6.67 -11.07
C PRO A 143 -14.91 -6.06 -12.45
N SER A 144 -15.90 -5.99 -13.34
CA SER A 144 -15.73 -5.32 -14.65
C SER A 144 -15.51 -3.82 -14.48
N LEU A 145 -16.35 -3.14 -13.69
CA LEU A 145 -16.18 -1.71 -13.40
C LEU A 145 -14.83 -1.42 -12.72
N ALA A 146 -14.45 -2.25 -11.75
CA ALA A 146 -13.16 -2.13 -11.08
C ALA A 146 -11.98 -2.34 -12.05
N THR A 147 -12.12 -3.26 -13.00
CA THR A 147 -11.10 -3.51 -14.04
C THR A 147 -10.95 -2.30 -14.96
N PHE A 148 -12.05 -1.71 -15.43
CA PHE A 148 -11.99 -0.48 -16.24
C PHE A 148 -11.34 0.67 -15.49
N ALA A 149 -11.65 0.85 -14.20
CA ALA A 149 -11.01 1.86 -13.36
C ALA A 149 -9.50 1.60 -13.19
N CYS A 150 -9.09 0.35 -12.96
CA CYS A 150 -7.67 -0.01 -12.85
C CYS A 150 -6.92 0.27 -14.16
N ILE A 151 -7.51 -0.10 -15.32
CA ILE A 151 -6.92 0.18 -16.63
C ILE A 151 -6.75 1.69 -16.83
N PHE A 152 -7.77 2.48 -16.51
CA PHE A 152 -7.71 3.93 -16.59
C PHE A 152 -6.56 4.51 -15.73
N MET A 153 -6.43 4.07 -14.47
CA MET A 153 -5.37 4.54 -13.57
C MET A 153 -3.97 4.18 -14.07
N VAL A 154 -3.79 2.98 -14.62
CA VAL A 154 -2.50 2.56 -15.21
C VAL A 154 -2.15 3.40 -16.42
N VAL A 155 -3.11 3.65 -17.32
CA VAL A 155 -2.91 4.51 -18.48
C VAL A 155 -2.56 5.94 -18.04
N ALA A 156 -3.31 6.52 -17.11
CA ALA A 156 -3.08 7.86 -16.60
C ALA A 156 -1.67 8.03 -15.99
N ALA A 157 -1.19 7.04 -15.24
CA ALA A 157 0.15 7.07 -14.68
C ALA A 157 1.26 7.02 -15.73
N CYS A 158 1.09 6.21 -16.77
CA CYS A 158 2.03 6.16 -17.90
C CYS A 158 2.14 7.52 -18.60
N TYR A 159 1.02 8.23 -18.76
CA TYR A 159 1.01 9.58 -19.33
C TYR A 159 1.57 10.65 -18.37
N SER A 160 1.28 10.58 -17.07
CA SER A 160 1.70 11.58 -16.08
C SER A 160 3.19 11.49 -15.74
N HIS A 161 3.72 10.28 -15.59
CA HIS A 161 5.07 10.05 -15.04
C HIS A 161 6.13 9.67 -16.09
N GLY A 162 5.73 9.24 -17.29
CA GLY A 162 6.62 8.96 -18.41
C GLY A 162 7.83 8.07 -18.04
N LYS A 163 9.05 8.61 -18.17
CA LYS A 163 10.30 7.87 -17.92
C LYS A 163 10.52 7.49 -16.45
N ALA A 164 9.89 8.17 -15.49
CA ALA A 164 10.03 7.84 -14.06
C ALA A 164 9.45 6.45 -13.73
N VAL A 165 8.45 6.01 -14.50
CA VAL A 165 7.86 4.67 -14.38
C VAL A 165 8.91 3.58 -14.60
N ILE A 166 9.84 3.77 -15.53
CA ILE A 166 10.88 2.78 -15.84
C ILE A 166 11.84 2.62 -14.66
N PHE A 167 12.32 3.74 -14.09
CA PHE A 167 13.21 3.71 -12.92
C PHE A 167 12.54 3.10 -11.70
N TYR A 168 11.26 3.41 -11.49
CA TYR A 168 10.45 2.76 -10.48
C TYR A 168 10.32 1.26 -10.70
N LEU A 169 10.01 0.81 -11.93
CA LEU A 169 9.89 -0.62 -12.26
C LEU A 169 11.20 -1.38 -12.04
N ILE A 170 12.36 -0.75 -12.25
CA ILE A 170 13.66 -1.33 -11.92
C ILE A 170 13.77 -1.55 -10.40
N VAL A 171 13.49 -0.52 -9.58
CA VAL A 171 13.52 -0.65 -8.12
C VAL A 171 12.53 -1.69 -7.63
N PHE A 172 11.31 -1.69 -8.18
CA PHE A 172 10.28 -2.68 -7.89
C PHE A 172 10.75 -4.10 -8.23
N ALA A 173 11.35 -4.32 -9.40
CA ALA A 173 11.88 -5.62 -9.80
C ALA A 173 12.99 -6.10 -8.86
N VAL A 174 13.90 -5.22 -8.44
CA VAL A 174 14.94 -5.56 -7.45
C VAL A 174 14.32 -5.99 -6.13
N ILE A 175 13.35 -5.24 -5.61
CA ILE A 175 12.64 -5.59 -4.36
C ILE A 175 11.93 -6.95 -4.50
N MET A 176 11.28 -7.20 -5.63
CA MET A 176 10.61 -8.48 -5.90
C MET A 176 11.61 -9.65 -5.95
N VAL A 177 12.76 -9.47 -6.61
CA VAL A 177 13.82 -10.49 -6.67
C VAL A 177 14.38 -10.77 -5.28
N LEU A 178 14.65 -9.74 -4.47
CA LEU A 178 15.05 -9.91 -3.08
C LEU A 178 13.99 -10.68 -2.29
N GLY A 179 12.70 -10.39 -2.52
CA GLY A 179 11.58 -11.12 -1.91
C GLY A 179 11.56 -12.61 -2.27
N LEU A 180 11.93 -12.97 -3.50
CA LEU A 180 12.01 -14.38 -3.93
C LEU A 180 13.08 -15.17 -3.18
N LEU A 181 14.17 -14.53 -2.75
CA LEU A 181 15.21 -15.18 -1.94
C LEU A 181 14.70 -15.63 -0.57
N PHE A 182 13.68 -14.96 -0.04
CA PHE A 182 13.05 -15.27 1.24
C PHE A 182 11.79 -16.11 1.10
N LYS A 183 11.49 -16.62 -0.10
CA LYS A 183 10.41 -17.57 -0.28
C LYS A 183 10.85 -18.91 0.32
N PRO A 184 10.15 -19.46 1.33
CA PRO A 184 10.49 -20.77 1.84
C PRO A 184 10.41 -21.80 0.72
N LYS A 185 11.43 -22.64 0.61
CA LYS A 185 11.49 -23.76 -0.31
C LYS A 185 10.43 -24.78 0.12
N SER A 186 9.21 -24.65 -0.41
CA SER A 186 8.08 -25.57 -0.30
C SER A 186 8.30 -26.74 0.66
N SER A 187 7.98 -26.56 1.94
CA SER A 187 7.65 -27.69 2.81
C SER A 187 6.21 -28.10 2.49
N ASN A 188 6.06 -29.20 1.75
CA ASN A 188 4.87 -30.04 1.61
C ASN A 188 3.50 -29.34 1.59
N LEU A 189 3.13 -28.76 0.45
CA LEU A 189 1.73 -28.46 0.10
C LEU A 189 0.92 -29.74 -0.27
N ASP A 190 1.47 -30.94 -0.07
CA ASP A 190 0.79 -32.22 -0.30
C ASP A 190 0.14 -32.82 0.98
N ASP A 191 0.51 -32.39 2.18
CA ASP A 191 0.02 -33.05 3.41
C ASP A 191 -1.41 -32.63 3.81
N SER A 192 -1.96 -31.54 3.25
CA SER A 192 -3.36 -31.14 3.55
C SER A 192 -4.41 -31.98 2.82
N LYS A 193 -4.01 -32.89 1.92
CA LYS A 193 -4.94 -33.83 1.26
C LYS A 193 -5.13 -35.13 2.04
N ASN A 194 -4.22 -35.49 2.96
CA ASN A 194 -4.31 -36.76 3.70
C ASN A 194 -5.00 -36.64 5.07
N SER A 195 -5.22 -35.43 5.60
CA SER A 195 -5.89 -35.26 6.92
C SER A 195 -7.42 -35.25 6.86
N GLN A 196 -8.03 -35.44 5.69
CA GLN A 196 -9.48 -35.62 5.53
C GLN A 196 -9.90 -37.09 5.41
N GLN A 197 -9.00 -38.04 5.70
CA GLN A 197 -9.28 -39.49 5.63
C GLN A 197 -9.06 -40.26 6.95
N LEU A 198 -9.03 -39.59 8.10
CA LEU A 198 -9.08 -40.26 9.41
C LEU A 198 -10.15 -39.63 10.31
#